data_AF-A0A3D5MUB4-F1
#
_entry.id   AF-A0A3D5MUB4-F1
#
_cell.length_a   1.000
_cell.length_b   1.000
_cell.length_c   1.000
_cell.angle_alpha   90.00
_cell.angle_beta   90.00
_cell.angle_gamma   90.00
#
_symmetry.space_group_name_H-M   'P 1'
#
loop_
_entity.id
_entity.type
_entity.pdbx_description
1 polymer ?
#
loop_
_entity_poly.entity_id
_entity_poly.type
_entity_poly.pdbx_seq_one_letter_code
_entity_poly.pdbx_strand_id
1 'polypeptide(L)' 'MIKKVNLKESVNEIQDLFQYLRVGKLNNHMLNVLKAENRTLDFHIHNNSDEMFYCIEGEFDIEFDDGMVH' A
#
# COMPACT_ATOMS: atom_id res chain seq x y z
N MET A 1 25.08 -1.90 11.55
CA MET A 1 24.86 -0.73 10.67
C MET A 1 23.40 -0.80 10.20
N ILE A 2 22.61 0.27 10.35
CA ILE A 2 21.17 0.23 10.01
C ILE A 2 21.03 0.29 8.48
N LYS A 3 20.31 -0.67 7.90
CA LYS A 3 19.94 -0.63 6.48
C LYS A 3 18.67 0.19 6.32
N LYS A 4 18.76 1.35 5.67
CA LYS A 4 17.62 2.21 5.36
C LYS A 4 17.03 1.81 4.01
N VAL A 5 15.72 2.00 3.87
CA VAL A 5 15.00 1.86 2.60
C VAL A 5 14.33 3.19 2.30
N ASN A 6 14.54 3.71 1.09
CA ASN A 6 13.86 4.92 0.63
C ASN A 6 12.57 4.53 -0.08
N LEU A 7 11.42 4.68 0.58
CA LEU A 7 10.13 4.25 0.06
C LEU A 7 9.74 4.98 -1.23
N LYS A 8 10.07 6.28 -1.34
CA LYS A 8 9.77 7.09 -2.52
C LYS A 8 10.59 6.66 -3.73
N GLU A 9 11.88 6.37 -3.55
CA GLU A 9 12.71 5.81 -4.63
C GLU A 9 12.18 4.44 -5.05
N SER A 10 11.90 3.54 -4.10
CA SER A 10 11.39 2.21 -4.39
C SER A 10 10.06 2.23 -5.14
N VAL A 11 9.11 3.09 -4.76
CA VAL A 11 7.82 3.17 -5.47
C VAL A 11 8.01 3.73 -6.88
N ASN A 12 8.96 4.66 -7.08
CA ASN A 12 9.22 5.26 -8.39
C ASN A 12 9.77 4.27 -9.42
N GLU A 13 10.42 3.19 -8.99
CA GLU A 13 10.93 2.11 -9.86
C GLU A 13 9.81 1.25 -10.49
N ILE A 14 8.62 1.24 -9.87
CA ILE A 14 7.47 0.46 -10.34
C ILE A 14 6.95 1.07 -11.65
N GLN A 15 6.83 0.25 -12.69
CA GLN A 15 6.37 0.70 -14.02
C GLN A 15 4.84 0.70 -14.11
N ASP A 16 4.20 -0.34 -13.58
CA ASP A 16 2.77 -0.57 -13.72
C ASP A 16 1.98 -0.16 -12.46
N LEU A 17 0.78 0.37 -12.65
CA LEU A 17 -0.14 0.65 -11.54
C LEU A 17 -0.57 -0.66 -10.85
N PHE A 18 -0.81 -0.59 -9.54
CA PHE A 18 -1.25 -1.70 -8.68
C PHE A 18 -0.30 -2.90 -8.64
N GLN A 19 0.94 -2.74 -9.11
CA GLN A 19 2.00 -3.73 -8.92
C GLN A 19 2.63 -3.54 -7.53
N TYR A 20 2.63 -4.60 -6.72
CA TYR A 20 3.24 -4.58 -5.40
C TYR A 20 4.75 -4.85 -5.48
N LEU A 21 5.55 -3.95 -4.92
CA LEU A 21 6.98 -4.16 -4.68
C LEU A 21 7.24 -4.36 -3.19
N ARG A 22 7.81 -5.52 -2.81
CA ARG A 22 8.19 -5.78 -1.42
C ARG A 22 9.46 -5.01 -1.06
N VAL A 23 9.34 -4.12 -0.07
CA VAL A 23 10.44 -3.28 0.43
C VAL A 23 11.02 -3.79 1.76
N GLY A 24 10.32 -4.70 2.43
CA GLY A 24 10.82 -5.30 3.67
C GLY A 24 9.91 -6.33 4.29
N LYS A 25 10.30 -6.77 5.49
CA LYS A 25 9.55 -7.66 6.37
C LYS A 25 9.66 -7.14 7.80
N LEU A 26 8.53 -7.02 8.49
CA LEU A 26 8.47 -6.71 9.91
C LEU A 26 7.85 -7.90 10.63
N ASN A 27 8.66 -8.64 11.39
CA ASN A 27 8.27 -9.92 11.99
C ASN A 27 7.72 -10.88 10.93
N ASN A 28 6.41 -11.13 10.95
CA ASN A 28 5.69 -11.99 10.00
C ASN A 28 4.87 -11.20 8.96
N HIS A 29 4.93 -9.87 8.99
CA HIS A 29 4.26 -9.00 8.02
C HIS A 29 5.20 -8.60 6.89
N MET A 30 4.63 -8.42 5.71
CA MET A 30 5.33 -7.90 4.55
C MET A 30 5.06 -6.41 4.44
N LEU A 31 6.09 -5.65 4.09
CA LEU A 31 5.95 -4.23 3.77
C LEU A 31 6.08 -4.09 2.26
N ASN A 32 5.04 -3.58 1.63
CA ASN A 32 4.99 -3.37 0.19
C ASN A 32 4.73 -1.88 -0.11
N VAL A 33 5.19 -1.45 -1.29
CA VAL A 33 4.79 -0.17 -1.89
C VAL A 33 4.21 -0.44 -3.26
N LEU A 34 3.33 0.45 -3.73
CA LEU A 34 2.69 0.39 -5.04
C LEU A 34 2.30 1.79 -5.50
N LYS A 35 2.09 1.97 -6.80
CA LYS A 35 1.41 3.14 -7.37
C LYS A 35 -0.06 2.82 -7.57
N ALA A 36 -0.96 3.64 -7.05
CA ALA A 36 -2.40 3.53 -7.26
C ALA A 36 -2.93 4.84 -7.83
N GLU A 37 -3.71 4.75 -8.90
CA GLU A 37 -4.33 5.90 -9.55
C GLU A 37 -5.51 5.43 -10.39
N ASN A 38 -6.50 6.31 -10.60
CA ASN A 38 -7.56 6.17 -11.62
C ASN A 38 -8.38 4.87 -11.57
N ARG A 39 -8.50 4.25 -10.40
CA ARG A 39 -9.28 3.02 -10.24
C ARG A 39 -9.78 2.84 -8.80
N THR A 40 -11.03 2.44 -8.70
CA THR A 40 -11.63 1.83 -7.50
C THR A 40 -11.38 0.31 -7.53
N LEU A 41 -10.96 -0.26 -6.42
CA LEU A 41 -10.79 -1.70 -6.27
C LEU A 41 -12.10 -2.36 -5.82
N ASP A 42 -12.28 -3.64 -6.16
CA ASP A 42 -13.44 -4.40 -5.71
C ASP A 42 -13.42 -4.56 -4.19
N PHE A 43 -14.61 -4.51 -3.57
CA PHE A 43 -14.77 -4.76 -2.14
C PHE A 43 -14.27 -6.17 -1.78
N HIS A 44 -13.47 -6.26 -0.73
CA HIS A 44 -12.94 -7.52 -0.23
C HIS A 44 -12.62 -7.42 1.27
N ILE A 45 -12.39 -8.55 1.92
CA ILE A 45 -12.08 -8.63 3.35
C ILE A 45 -10.83 -9.46 3.61
N HIS A 46 -10.13 -9.13 4.70
CA HIS A 46 -9.01 -9.91 5.22
C HIS A 46 -9.38 -10.51 6.59
N ASN A 47 -9.83 -11.77 6.61
CA ASN A 47 -10.31 -12.42 7.84
C ASN A 47 -9.24 -12.65 8.93
N ASN A 48 -7.96 -12.58 8.57
CA ASN A 48 -6.86 -13.08 9.40
C ASN A 48 -5.81 -12.02 9.77
N SER A 49 -5.98 -10.77 9.29
CA SER A 49 -5.04 -9.68 9.55
C SER A 49 -5.71 -8.36 9.23
N ASP A 50 -5.40 -7.36 10.05
CA ASP A 50 -5.59 -5.97 9.66
C ASP A 50 -4.62 -5.63 8.50
N GLU A 51 -5.00 -4.68 7.67
CA GLU A 51 -4.14 -4.10 6.65
C GLU A 51 -3.88 -2.63 6.96
N MET A 52 -2.59 -2.25 6.93
CA MET A 52 -2.18 -0.87 7.15
C MET A 52 -1.91 -0.20 5.80
N PHE A 53 -2.54 0.95 5.60
CA PHE A 53 -2.19 1.86 4.51
C PHE A 53 -1.38 3.04 5.03
N TYR A 54 -0.36 3.44 4.28
CA TYR A 54 0.45 4.62 4.54
C TYR A 54 0.64 5.40 3.23
N CYS A 55 0.06 6.60 3.15
CA CYS A 55 0.18 7.44 1.98
C CYS A 55 1.58 8.10 1.94
N ILE A 56 2.37 7.75 0.92
CA ILE A 56 3.72 8.32 0.71
C ILE A 56 3.62 9.67 -0.03
N GLU A 57 2.73 9.76 -1.02
CA GLU A 57 2.48 10.94 -1.84
C GLU A 57 1.06 10.86 -2.41
N GLY A 58 0.38 12.01 -2.49
CA GLY A 58 -1.01 12.10 -2.94
C GLY A 58 -2.01 11.79 -1.83
N GLU A 59 -3.16 11.28 -2.22
CA GLU A 59 -4.27 10.95 -1.35
C GLU A 59 -5.09 9.80 -1.96
N PHE A 60 -5.81 9.06 -1.12
CA PHE A 60 -6.76 8.05 -1.56
C PHE A 60 -7.86 7.91 -0.51
N ASP A 61 -9.04 7.48 -0.93
CA ASP A 61 -10.16 7.18 -0.05
C ASP A 61 -10.30 5.66 0.12
N ILE A 62 -10.83 5.24 1.26
CA ILE A 62 -11.26 3.86 1.53
C ILE A 62 -12.77 3.85 1.68
N GLU A 63 -13.44 3.06 0.85
CA GLU A 63 -14.87 2.83 0.93
C GLU A 63 -15.17 1.60 1.82
N PHE A 64 -16.10 1.76 2.74
CA PHE A 64 -16.67 0.73 3.61
C PHE A 64 -18.17 0.63 3.37
N ASP A 65 -18.80 -0.44 3.86
CA ASP A 65 -20.25 -0.65 3.69
C ASP A 65 -21.11 0.48 4.28
N ASP A 66 -20.58 1.23 5.26
CA ASP A 66 -21.27 2.31 5.96
C ASP A 66 -20.79 3.72 5.58
N GLY A 67 -19.82 3.85 4.67
CA GLY A 67 -19.38 5.14 4.17
C GLY A 67 -17.93 5.18 3.68
N MET A 68 -17.48 6.36 3.31
CA MET A 68 -16.14 6.61 2.78
C MET A 68 -15.27 7.34 3.81
N VAL A 69 -14.00 6.95 3.92
CA VAL A 69 -13.00 7.57 4.79
C VAL A 69 -11.80 8.02 3.96
N HIS A 70 -11.22 9.15 4.35
CA HIS A 70 -9.98 9.71 3.79
C HIS A 70 -8.83 9.59 4.80
#